data_AF-A0A945CF94-F1
#
_entry.id   AF-A0A945CF94-F1
#
_cell.length_a   1.000
_cell.length_b   1.000
_cell.length_c   1.000
_cell.angle_alpha   90.00
_cell.angle_beta   90.00
_cell.angle_gamma   90.00
#
_symmetry.space_group_name_H-M   'P 1'
#
loop_
_entity.id
_entity.type
_entity.pdbx_description
1 polymer ?
#
loop_
_entity_poly.entity_id
_entity_poly.type
_entity_poly.pdbx_seq_one_letter_code
_entity_poly.pdbx_strand_id
1 'polypeptide(L)' 'MSEANIQNISEQLRHKIQGFESSFKSAEIGTVTSVGDGIAKIYGLDEAVAGELVSFDSGVY' A
#
# COMPACT_ATOMS: atom_id res chain seq x y z
N MET A 1 18.15 22.44 22.50
CA MET A 1 18.43 21.26 21.67
C MET A 1 17.19 20.38 21.39
N SER A 2 16.00 20.70 21.90
CA SER A 2 14.76 19.93 21.65
C SER A 2 13.90 20.47 20.48
N GLU A 3 13.92 21.77 20.22
CA GLU A 3 13.04 22.40 19.21
C GLU A 3 13.38 22.01 17.78
N ALA A 4 14.67 21.89 17.44
CA ALA A 4 15.12 21.48 16.10
C ALA A 4 14.65 20.06 15.71
N ASN A 5 14.54 19.15 16.68
CA ASN A 5 14.08 17.78 16.43
C ASN A 5 12.57 17.73 16.10
N ILE A 6 11.75 18.56 16.76
CA ILE A 6 10.30 18.59 16.50
C ILE A 6 10.00 19.19 15.13
N GLN A 7 10.72 20.23 14.73
CA GLN A 7 10.59 20.82 13.39
C GLN A 7 10.99 19.82 12.31
N ASN A 8 12.09 19.10 12.49
CA ASN A 8 12.51 18.07 11.54
C ASN A 8 11.47 16.95 11.38
N ILE A 9 10.91 16.46 12.49
CA ILE A 9 9.84 15.44 12.45
C ILE A 9 8.60 15.99 11.72
N SER A 10 8.21 17.23 12.00
CA SER A 10 7.04 17.86 11.38
C SER A 10 7.21 18.11 9.88
N GLU A 11 8.41 18.50 9.46
CA GLU A 11 8.76 18.68 8.05
C GLU A 11 8.78 17.36 7.29
N GLN A 12 9.39 16.32 7.88
CA GLN A 12 9.38 14.97 7.31
C GLN A 12 7.96 14.43 7.16
N LEU A 13 7.09 14.65 8.15
CA LEU A 13 5.70 14.19 8.10
C LEU A 13 4.91 14.94 7.02
N ARG A 14 5.06 16.27 6.93
CA ARG A 14 4.43 17.08 5.88
C ARG A 14 4.87 16.64 4.49
N HIS A 15 6.16 16.35 4.31
CA HIS A 15 6.68 15.93 3.01
C HIS A 15 6.11 14.57 2.59
N LYS A 16 5.96 13.62 3.52
CA LYS A 16 5.29 12.34 3.27
C LYS A 16 3.82 12.48 2.91
N ILE A 17 3.10 13.40 3.57
CA ILE A 17 1.69 13.68 3.27
C ILE A 17 1.52 14.39 1.92
N GLN A 18 2.41 15.33 1.58
CA GLN A 18 2.39 16.02 0.29
C GLN A 18 2.71 15.09 -0.89
N GLY A 19 3.58 14.09 -0.68
CA GLY A 19 3.85 13.05 -1.66
C GLY A 19 2.81 11.93 -1.71
N PHE A 20 1.79 11.97 -0.84
CA PHE A 20 0.70 11.01 -0.86
C PHE A 20 -0.31 11.40 -1.96
N GLU A 21 0.03 11.07 -3.20
CA GLU A 21 -0.94 11.09 -4.28
C GLU A 21 -1.87 9.87 -4.15
N SER A 22 -3.17 10.13 -4.01
CA SER A 22 -4.25 9.15 -4.06
C SER A 22 -4.48 8.66 -5.51
N SER A 23 -3.42 8.36 -6.27
CA SER A 23 -3.56 7.80 -7.61
C SER A 23 -3.82 6.29 -7.50
N PHE A 24 -4.96 5.91 -6.93
CA PHE A 24 -5.39 4.52 -6.92
C PHE A 24 -5.80 4.14 -8.34
N LYS A 25 -4.87 3.56 -9.10
CA LYS A 25 -5.20 2.94 -10.37
C LYS A 25 -5.98 1.67 -10.07
N SER A 26 -7.27 1.68 -10.40
CA SER A 26 -8.15 0.54 -10.19
C SER A 26 -7.64 -0.76 -10.83
N ALA A 27 -6.79 -0.68 -11.86
CA ALA A 27 -6.17 -1.83 -12.52
C ALA A 27 -5.13 -2.56 -11.65
N GLU A 28 -4.54 -1.88 -10.66
CA GLU A 28 -3.48 -2.40 -9.80
C GLU A 28 -4.01 -2.87 -8.43
N ILE A 29 -5.33 -2.77 -8.18
CA ILE A 29 -5.95 -3.11 -6.90
C ILE A 29 -7.01 -4.19 -7.11
N GLY A 30 -7.11 -5.11 -6.15
CA GLY A 30 -8.12 -6.14 -6.14
C GLY A 30 -8.78 -6.33 -4.78
N THR A 31 -9.92 -7.00 -4.78
CA THR A 31 -10.67 -7.37 -3.57
C THR A 31 -10.60 -8.87 -3.37
N VAL A 32 -10.23 -9.30 -2.16
CA VAL A 32 -10.25 -10.72 -1.79
C VAL A 32 -11.70 -11.21 -1.71
N THR A 33 -12.02 -12.25 -2.47
CA THR A 33 -13.35 -12.87 -2.50
C THR A 33 -13.43 -14.12 -1.64
N SER A 34 -12.31 -14.85 -1.48
CA SER A 34 -12.23 -16.02 -0.60
C SER A 34 -10.78 -16.33 -0.20
N VAL A 35 -10.60 -16.91 0.98
CA VAL A 35 -9.29 -17.40 1.48
C VAL A 35 -9.46 -18.82 2.04
N GLY A 36 -8.52 -19.71 1.74
CA GLY A 36 -8.46 -21.05 2.31
C GLY A 36 -7.10 -21.71 2.06
N ASP A 37 -6.57 -22.43 3.05
CA ASP A 37 -5.30 -23.19 2.96
C ASP A 37 -4.11 -22.39 2.42
N GLY A 38 -4.02 -21.10 2.75
CA GLY A 38 -2.97 -20.21 2.26
C GLY A 38 -3.15 -19.74 0.81
N ILE A 39 -4.30 -20.02 0.20
CA ILE A 39 -4.67 -19.58 -1.16
C ILE A 39 -5.79 -18.54 -1.06
N ALA A 40 -5.58 -17.39 -1.70
CA ALA A 40 -6.59 -16.34 -1.83
C ALA A 40 -7.10 -16.24 -3.27
N LYS A 41 -8.41 -16.01 -3.45
CA LYS A 41 -8.99 -15.60 -4.74
C LYS A 41 -9.28 -14.12 -4.72
N ILE A 42 -8.78 -13.41 -5.71
CA ILE A 42 -8.84 -11.94 -5.79
C ILE A 42 -9.56 -11.56 -7.09
N TYR A 43 -10.48 -10.61 -7.01
CA TYR A 43 -11.11 -9.96 -8.15
C TYR A 43 -10.46 -8.59 -8.39
N GLY A 44 -10.16 -8.23 -9.64
CA GLY A 44 -9.34 -7.06 -10.00
C GLY A 44 -7.90 -7.48 -10.30
N LEU A 45 -6.92 -6.62 -10.00
CA LEU A 45 -5.50 -6.82 -10.37
C LEU A 45 -5.33 -7.10 -11.87
N ASP A 46 -6.04 -6.32 -12.71
CA ASP A 46 -6.13 -6.55 -14.15
C ASP A 46 -4.77 -6.48 -14.87
N GLU A 47 -3.81 -5.75 -14.30
CA GLU A 47 -2.44 -5.60 -14.84
C GLU A 47 -1.40 -6.51 -14.17
N ALA A 48 -1.79 -7.34 -13.20
CA ALA A 48 -0.85 -8.23 -12.50
C ALA A 48 -0.32 -9.35 -13.41
N VAL A 49 0.96 -9.65 -13.29
CA VAL A 49 1.63 -10.69 -14.09
C VAL A 49 1.78 -11.99 -13.29
N ALA A 50 1.76 -13.12 -13.98
CA ALA A 50 1.99 -14.42 -13.35
C ALA A 50 3.37 -14.46 -12.65
N GLY A 51 3.36 -14.77 -11.34
CA GLY A 51 4.57 -14.82 -10.51
C GLY A 51 4.94 -13.50 -9.84
N GLU A 52 4.14 -12.46 -9.99
CA GLU A 52 4.28 -11.22 -9.24
C GLU A 52 3.88 -11.40 -7.76
N LEU A 53 4.55 -10.66 -6.86
CA LEU A 53 4.21 -10.63 -5.44
C LEU A 53 3.04 -9.67 -5.21
N VAL A 54 2.02 -10.13 -4.50
CA VAL A 54 0.85 -9.33 -4.17
C VAL A 54 0.90 -8.97 -2.69
N SER A 55 0.83 -7.67 -2.39
CA SER A 55 0.72 -7.19 -1.01
C SER A 55 -0.74 -7.16 -0.57
N PHE A 56 -1.02 -7.73 0.59
CA PHE A 56 -2.33 -7.63 1.23
C PHE A 56 -2.34 -6.51 2.27
N ASP A 57 -3.50 -5.88 2.49
CA ASP A 57 -3.68 -4.83 3.52
C ASP A 57 -3.35 -5.32 4.94
N SER A 58 -3.43 -6.63 5.18
CA SER A 58 -3.03 -7.27 6.43
C SER A 58 -1.51 -7.30 6.67
N GLY A 59 -0.71 -6.85 5.70
CA GLY A 59 0.76 -6.94 5.73
C GLY A 59 1.29 -8.35 5.49
N VAL A 60 0.44 -9.26 5.00
CA VAL A 60 0.84 -10.57 4.49
C VAL A 60 1.24 -10.40 3.02
N TYR A 61 2.28 -11.11 2.58
CA TYR A 61 2.82 -11.08 1.21
C TYR A 61 2.89 -12.50 0.67
#